data_AF-A0A9E5Y968-F1
#
_entry.id   AF-A0A9E5Y968-F1
#
_cell.length_a   1.000
_cell.length_b   1.000
_cell.length_c   1.000
_cell.angle_alpha   90.00
_cell.angle_beta   90.00
_cell.angle_gamma   90.00
#
_symmetry.space_group_name_H-M   'P 1'
#
loop_
_entity.id
_entity.type
_entity.pdbx_description
1 polymer ?
#
loop_
_entity_poly.entity_id
_entity_poly.type
_entity_poly.pdbx_seq_one_letter_code
_entity_poly.pdbx_strand_id
1 'polypeptide(L)'
;MMDDTIVAISTPIGESGIGIVRISGKNSFPLAKKIFTPSKKSKINWSSSFKVYYGWISDPENGERIDEVLLTLMKAPRTYTREDIVEINCHGGLVPLRETLEVCLKLGARLAEPGEFTKRAFLNGRIDLAQAESVLDIIKAKTEKSLQL
;
A
#
# COMPACT_ATOMS: atom_id res chain seq x y z
N MET A 1 15.37 -14.76 1.33
CA MET A 1 14.44 -13.68 1.75
C MET A 1 14.15 -12.84 0.52
N MET A 2 12.89 -12.46 0.29
CA MET A 2 12.55 -11.44 -0.70
C MET A 2 12.98 -10.11 -0.10
N ASP A 3 14.16 -9.62 -0.50
CA ASP A 3 14.79 -8.43 0.08
C ASP A 3 14.30 -7.12 -0.57
N ASP A 4 13.41 -7.21 -1.55
CA ASP A 4 12.87 -6.09 -2.28
C ASP A 4 11.60 -5.53 -1.62
N THR A 5 11.29 -4.28 -1.96
CA THR A 5 10.06 -3.61 -1.55
C THR A 5 9.17 -3.49 -2.78
N ILE A 6 7.94 -3.96 -2.66
CA ILE A 6 6.97 -3.96 -3.75
C ILE A 6 5.93 -2.87 -3.60
N VAL A 7 5.41 -2.39 -4.72
CA VAL A 7 4.33 -1.41 -4.78
C VAL A 7 3.29 -1.81 -5.82
N ALA A 8 2.01 -1.54 -5.55
CA ALA A 8 0.94 -1.64 -6.55
C ALA A 8 -0.27 -0.77 -6.18
N ILE A 9 -1.09 -0.43 -7.17
CA ILE A 9 -2.45 0.07 -6.96
C ILE A 9 -3.31 -1.12 -6.49
N SER A 10 -3.90 -1.01 -5.30
CA SER A 10 -4.66 -2.08 -4.63
C SER A 10 -6.18 -1.98 -4.82
N THR A 11 -6.66 -0.89 -5.42
CA THR A 11 -8.07 -0.68 -5.77
C THR A 11 -8.31 -0.93 -7.26
N PRO A 12 -9.56 -1.22 -7.68
CA PRO A 12 -9.90 -1.28 -9.09
C PRO A 12 -9.49 -0.02 -9.84
N ILE A 13 -9.06 -0.18 -11.09
CA ILE A 13 -8.77 0.93 -12.00
C ILE A 13 -10.10 1.50 -12.49
N GLY A 14 -10.29 2.81 -12.35
CA GLY A 14 -11.50 3.51 -12.75
C GLY A 14 -11.65 4.79 -11.95
N GLU A 15 -12.71 5.54 -12.20
CA GLU A 15 -13.06 6.71 -11.40
C GLU A 15 -13.74 6.27 -10.10
N SER A 16 -13.16 6.66 -8.97
CA SER A 16 -13.72 6.44 -7.65
C SER A 16 -13.38 7.58 -6.70
N GLY A 17 -14.03 7.63 -5.54
CA GLY A 17 -13.68 8.60 -4.51
C GLY A 17 -12.28 8.38 -3.94
N ILE A 18 -11.82 7.12 -3.86
CA ILE A 18 -10.55 6.73 -3.24
C ILE A 18 -9.88 5.66 -4.08
N GLY A 19 -8.57 5.80 -4.27
CA GLY A 19 -7.70 4.71 -4.72
C GLY A 19 -6.53 4.51 -3.77
N ILE A 20 -5.99 3.30 -3.72
CA ILE A 20 -4.95 2.95 -2.75
C ILE A 20 -3.70 2.52 -3.49
N VAL A 21 -2.57 3.17 -3.21
CA VAL A 21 -1.23 2.68 -3.54
C VAL A 21 -0.66 2.02 -2.30
N ARG A 22 -0.35 0.72 -2.39
CA ARG A 22 0.17 -0.08 -1.27
C ARG A 22 1.62 -0.45 -1.52
N ILE A 23 2.46 -0.27 -0.50
CA ILE A 23 3.88 -0.60 -0.49
C ILE A 23 4.14 -1.64 0.60
N SER A 24 4.89 -2.71 0.31
CA SER A 24 5.28 -3.73 1.29
C SER A 24 6.76 -4.08 1.18
N GLY A 25 7.44 -4.22 2.32
CA GLY A 25 8.85 -4.60 2.39
C GLY A 25 9.68 -3.67 3.29
N LYS A 26 10.98 -3.96 3.41
CA LYS A 26 11.89 -3.27 4.34
C LYS A 26 12.04 -1.77 4.10
N ASN A 27 11.82 -1.31 2.86
CA ASN A 27 11.96 0.10 2.50
C ASN A 27 10.63 0.86 2.45
N SER A 28 9.49 0.26 2.85
CA SER A 28 8.18 0.93 2.81
C SER A 28 8.17 2.25 3.58
N PHE A 29 8.68 2.25 4.82
CA PHE A 29 8.72 3.44 5.66
C PHE A 29 9.79 4.46 5.20
N PRO A 30 11.04 4.06 4.90
CA PRO A 30 12.03 4.95 4.30
C PRO A 30 11.57 5.63 3.00
N LEU A 31 10.87 4.90 2.12
CA LEU A 31 10.33 5.44 0.88
C LEU A 31 9.23 6.46 1.18
N ALA A 32 8.25 6.10 2.02
CA ALA A 32 7.17 6.99 2.41
C ALA A 32 7.68 8.31 3.03
N LYS A 33 8.76 8.26 3.82
CA LYS A 33 9.42 9.45 4.39
C LYS A 33 9.92 10.44 3.34
N LYS A 34 10.30 9.98 2.16
CA LYS A 34 10.84 10.83 1.09
C LYS A 34 9.74 11.55 0.31
N ILE A 35 8.55 10.95 0.21
CA ILE A 35 7.49 11.41 -0.69
C ILE A 35 6.33 12.07 0.03
N PHE A 36 6.15 11.78 1.33
CA PHE A 36 5.02 12.28 2.10
C PHE A 36 5.44 13.48 2.95
N THR A 37 4.71 14.58 2.77
CA THR A 37 4.80 15.78 3.60
C THR A 37 3.55 15.89 4.48
N PRO A 38 3.65 15.81 5.81
CA PRO A 38 2.49 15.95 6.69
C PRO A 38 1.93 17.37 6.64
N SER A 39 0.61 17.51 6.86
CA SER A 39 0.03 18.84 7.00
C SER A 39 0.57 19.59 8.21
N LYS A 40 0.68 20.93 8.12
CA LYS A 40 1.31 21.79 9.14
C LYS A 40 0.80 21.57 10.57
N LYS A 41 -0.41 21.04 10.73
CA LYS A 41 -1.04 20.72 12.03
C LYS A 41 -0.74 19.30 12.55
N SER A 42 -0.12 18.44 11.74
CA SER A 42 0.11 17.03 12.03
C SER A 42 1.60 16.74 12.12
N LYS A 43 2.06 16.22 13.27
CA LYS A 43 3.39 15.62 13.38
C LYS A 43 3.27 14.13 13.08
N ILE A 44 3.99 13.65 12.07
CA ILE A 44 4.03 12.22 11.77
C ILE A 44 4.93 11.50 12.78
N ASN A 45 4.43 10.39 13.34
CA ASN A 45 5.22 9.49 14.16
C ASN A 45 5.51 8.20 13.37
N TRP A 46 6.69 8.15 12.77
CA TRP A 46 7.16 7.02 11.97
C TRP A 46 7.43 5.73 12.76
N SER A 47 7.38 5.75 14.10
CA SER A 47 7.44 4.53 14.92
C SER A 47 6.06 3.95 15.23
N SER A 48 4.99 4.66 14.87
CA SER A 48 3.62 4.20 15.09
C SER A 48 3.21 3.13 14.07
N SER A 49 2.15 2.39 14.42
CA SER A 49 1.50 1.40 13.56
C SER A 49 -0.01 1.58 13.68
N PHE A 50 -0.73 1.34 12.60
CA PHE A 50 -2.19 1.52 12.50
C PHE A 50 -2.64 2.95 12.84
N LYS A 51 -1.86 3.93 12.41
CA LYS A 51 -2.22 5.35 12.50
C LYS A 51 -2.30 5.95 11.10
N VAL A 52 -3.28 6.83 10.95
CA VAL A 52 -3.54 7.57 9.72
C VAL A 52 -2.98 8.98 9.87
N TYR A 53 -2.31 9.45 8.83
CA TYR A 53 -1.72 10.78 8.73
C TYR A 53 -2.24 11.49 7.49
N TYR A 54 -2.63 12.74 7.67
CA TYR A 54 -3.09 13.60 6.58
C TYR A 54 -1.94 14.50 6.08
N GLY A 55 -1.80 14.63 4.76
CA GLY A 55 -0.75 15.40 4.13
C GLY A 55 -0.77 15.30 2.61
N TRP A 56 0.40 15.51 1.99
CA TRP A 56 0.55 15.50 0.54
C TRP A 56 1.63 14.51 0.11
N ILE A 57 1.42 13.87 -1.03
CA ILE A 57 2.48 13.22 -1.80
C ILE A 57 3.08 14.25 -2.76
N SER A 58 4.40 14.23 -2.91
CA SER A 58 5.10 15.09 -3.86
C SER A 58 6.22 14.31 -4.54
N ASP A 59 6.53 14.68 -5.78
CA ASP A 59 7.71 14.14 -6.45
C ASP A 59 8.97 14.76 -5.79
N PRO A 60 9.89 13.95 -5.24
CA PRO A 60 11.07 14.45 -4.54
C PRO A 60 12.10 15.11 -5.46
N GLU A 61 12.05 14.89 -6.78
CA GLU A 61 12.98 15.48 -7.75
C GLU A 61 12.67 16.95 -8.03
N ASN A 62 11.38 17.29 -8.18
CA ASN A 62 10.95 18.63 -8.57
C ASN A 62 10.13 19.36 -7.49
N GLY A 63 9.69 18.67 -6.43
CA GLY A 63 8.88 19.21 -5.34
C GLY A 63 7.40 19.43 -5.69
N GLU A 64 6.94 18.97 -6.85
CA GLU A 64 5.56 19.13 -7.31
C GLU A 64 4.61 18.26 -6.48
N ARG A 65 3.47 18.84 -6.07
CA ARG A 65 2.45 18.10 -5.33
C ARG A 65 1.65 17.23 -6.28
N ILE A 66 1.62 15.94 -5.98
CA ILE A 66 0.87 14.94 -6.75
C ILE A 66 -0.57 14.88 -6.26
N ASP A 67 -0.74 14.66 -4.97
CA ASP A 67 -2.07 14.50 -4.38
C ASP A 67 -2.10 14.85 -2.89
N GLU A 68 -3.29 15.18 -2.41
CA GLU A 68 -3.64 15.31 -1.00
C GLU A 68 -4.19 13.96 -0.50
N VAL A 69 -3.52 13.35 0.48
CA VAL A 69 -3.71 11.93 0.81
C VAL A 69 -3.89 11.67 2.29
N LEU A 70 -4.40 10.47 2.58
CA LEU A 70 -4.26 9.82 3.89
C LEU A 70 -3.21 8.70 3.81
N LEU A 71 -2.17 8.82 4.61
CA LEU A 71 -1.09 7.83 4.74
C LEU A 71 -1.34 6.94 5.97
N THR A 72 -1.38 5.63 5.78
CA THR A 72 -1.45 4.65 6.87
C THR A 72 -0.12 3.92 7.02
N LEU A 73 0.46 3.95 8.23
CA LEU A 73 1.65 3.19 8.57
C LEU A 73 1.27 1.89 9.27
N MET A 74 1.73 0.75 8.78
CA MET A 74 1.51 -0.57 9.40
C MET A 74 2.84 -1.27 9.58
N LYS A 75 3.22 -1.54 10.83
CA LYS A 75 4.52 -2.11 11.17
C LYS A 75 4.46 -3.62 11.30
N ALA A 76 5.47 -4.30 10.75
CA ALA A 76 5.70 -5.73 10.95
C ALA A 76 5.71 -6.11 12.44
N PRO A 77 5.36 -7.36 12.80
CA PRO A 77 4.83 -8.43 11.92
C PRO A 77 3.31 -8.39 11.79
N ARG A 78 2.62 -7.42 12.41
CA ARG A 78 1.15 -7.37 12.46
C ARG A 78 0.57 -6.73 11.21
N THR A 79 0.92 -7.21 10.03
CA THR A 79 0.46 -6.66 8.74
C THR A 79 0.04 -7.78 7.81
N TYR A 80 -0.60 -7.46 6.68
CA TYR A 80 -1.07 -8.47 5.73
C TYR A 80 0.07 -9.36 5.21
N THR A 81 1.20 -8.78 4.83
CA THR A 81 2.39 -9.53 4.38
C THR A 81 3.31 -9.96 5.52
N ARG A 82 3.07 -9.52 6.76
CA ARG A 82 4.01 -9.52 7.90
C ARG A 82 5.27 -8.67 7.72
N GLU A 83 5.36 -7.89 6.65
CA GLU A 83 6.40 -6.89 6.44
C GLU A 83 5.89 -5.51 6.86
N ASP A 84 6.76 -4.49 6.86
CA ASP A 84 6.30 -3.11 6.98
C ASP A 84 5.48 -2.74 5.74
N ILE A 85 4.26 -2.25 5.96
CA ILE A 85 3.34 -1.81 4.91
C ILE A 85 3.05 -0.32 5.07
N VAL A 86 3.04 0.38 3.95
CA VAL A 86 2.49 1.73 3.84
C VAL A 86 1.35 1.71 2.84
N GLU A 87 0.23 2.32 3.20
CA GLU A 87 -0.88 2.57 2.29
C GLU A 87 -1.08 4.06 2.10
N ILE A 88 -1.15 4.49 0.84
CA ILE A 88 -1.39 5.86 0.43
C ILE A 88 -2.79 5.90 -0.19
N ASN A 89 -3.74 6.46 0.55
CA ASN A 89 -5.11 6.64 0.09
C ASN A 89 -5.18 7.97 -0.67
N CYS A 90 -5.16 7.87 -1.99
CA CYS A 90 -5.22 8.97 -2.93
C CYS A 90 -6.67 9.21 -3.36
N HIS A 91 -6.93 10.32 -4.03
CA HIS A 91 -8.13 10.46 -4.85
C HIS A 91 -8.15 9.36 -5.91
N GLY A 92 -9.31 8.75 -6.14
CA GLY A 92 -9.49 7.60 -7.05
C GLY A 92 -9.46 7.96 -8.54
N GLY A 93 -8.70 8.98 -8.93
CA GLY A 93 -8.43 9.29 -10.32
C GLY A 93 -7.24 8.50 -10.86
N LEU A 94 -7.22 8.23 -12.16
CA LEU A 94 -6.11 7.51 -12.81
C LEU A 94 -4.76 8.22 -12.61
N VAL A 95 -4.74 9.54 -12.76
CA VAL A 95 -3.51 10.34 -12.70
C VAL A 95 -2.89 10.34 -11.29
N PRO A 96 -3.60 10.71 -10.20
CA PRO A 96 -3.02 10.66 -8.84
C PRO A 96 -2.43 9.30 -8.46
N LEU A 97 -3.12 8.21 -8.81
CA LEU A 97 -2.66 6.85 -8.51
C LEU A 97 -1.42 6.48 -9.30
N ARG A 98 -1.40 6.79 -10.61
CA ARG A 98 -0.27 6.49 -11.49
C ARG A 98 0.96 7.29 -11.08
N GLU A 99 0.83 8.60 -10.87
CA GLU A 99 1.96 9.45 -10.47
C GLU A 99 2.53 9.02 -9.11
N THR A 100 1.66 8.71 -8.14
CA THR A 100 2.09 8.18 -6.83
C THR A 100 2.82 6.85 -6.96
N LEU A 101 2.32 5.94 -7.80
CA LEU A 101 2.98 4.67 -8.11
C LEU A 101 4.35 4.89 -8.76
N GLU A 102 4.43 5.76 -9.77
CA GLU A 102 5.66 6.06 -10.50
C GLU A 102 6.75 6.62 -9.59
N VAL A 103 6.41 7.55 -8.69
CA VAL A 103 7.37 8.05 -7.69
C VAL A 103 7.88 6.93 -6.77
N CYS A 104 7.02 6.00 -6.37
CA CYS A 104 7.48 4.84 -5.59
C CYS A 104 8.46 3.97 -6.37
N LEU A 105 8.21 3.74 -7.66
CA LEU A 105 9.09 2.97 -8.54
C LEU A 105 10.45 3.67 -8.74
N LYS A 106 10.45 4.99 -8.99
CA LYS A 106 11.68 5.81 -9.09
C LYS A 106 12.55 5.71 -7.84
N LEU A 107 11.94 5.56 -6.66
CA LEU A 107 12.63 5.43 -5.38
C LEU A 107 13.07 4.00 -5.02
N GLY A 108 12.98 3.06 -5.96
CA GLY A 108 13.52 1.71 -5.84
C GLY A 108 12.53 0.67 -5.33
N ALA A 109 11.23 0.99 -5.25
CA ALA A 109 10.23 -0.06 -5.17
C ALA A 109 10.09 -0.77 -6.52
N ARG A 110 9.78 -2.06 -6.50
CA ARG A 110 9.44 -2.83 -7.71
C ARG A 110 7.92 -2.95 -7.83
N LEU A 111 7.40 -2.98 -9.05
CA LEU A 111 5.99 -3.30 -9.27
C LEU A 111 5.70 -4.73 -8.79
N ALA A 112 4.67 -4.90 -7.96
CA ALA A 112 4.28 -6.22 -7.47
C ALA A 112 3.78 -7.14 -8.59
N GLU A 113 4.10 -8.43 -8.52
CA GLU A 113 3.52 -9.46 -9.38
C GLU A 113 2.06 -9.74 -8.99
N PRO A 114 1.25 -10.32 -9.89
CA PRO A 114 -0.10 -10.77 -9.56
C PRO A 114 -0.13 -11.70 -8.35
N GLY A 115 -0.89 -11.32 -7.31
CA GLY A 115 -1.01 -12.10 -6.07
C GLY A 115 0.20 -12.03 -5.13
N GLU A 116 1.22 -11.21 -5.42
CA GLU A 116 2.47 -11.22 -4.66
C GLU A 116 2.30 -10.85 -3.19
N PHE A 117 1.40 -9.91 -2.86
CA PHE A 117 1.10 -9.58 -1.46
C PHE A 117 0.57 -10.79 -0.69
N THR A 118 -0.35 -11.55 -1.27
CA THR A 118 -0.89 -12.78 -0.66
C THR A 118 0.16 -13.88 -0.59
N LYS A 119 0.98 -14.03 -1.62
CA LYS A 119 2.13 -14.94 -1.64
C LYS A 119 3.10 -14.64 -0.50
N ARG A 120 3.42 -13.36 -0.24
CA ARG A 120 4.26 -12.95 0.90
C ARG A 120 3.60 -13.23 2.25
N ALA A 121 2.28 -13.03 2.36
CA ALA A 121 1.53 -13.40 3.58
C ALA A 121 1.66 -14.90 3.89
N PHE A 122 1.54 -15.76 2.89
CA PHE A 122 1.76 -17.21 3.01
C PHE A 122 3.22 -17.55 3.36
N LEU A 123 4.19 -17.03 2.60
CA LEU A 123 5.61 -17.31 2.81
C LEU A 123 6.11 -16.85 4.18
N ASN A 124 5.55 -15.77 4.73
CA ASN A 124 5.88 -15.29 6.06
C ASN A 124 5.06 -15.99 7.18
N GLY A 125 4.23 -16.98 6.83
CA GLY A 125 3.49 -17.83 7.76
C GLY A 125 2.29 -17.16 8.43
N ARG A 126 1.71 -16.11 7.82
CA ARG A 126 0.48 -15.47 8.30
C ARG A 126 -0.74 -16.32 8.02
N ILE A 127 -0.78 -16.92 6.84
CA ILE A 127 -1.87 -17.71 6.32
C ILE A 127 -1.30 -19.02 5.77
N ASP A 128 -2.10 -20.07 5.76
CA ASP A 128 -1.76 -21.31 5.04
C ASP A 128 -2.10 -21.20 3.54
N LEU A 129 -1.80 -22.26 2.78
CA LEU A 129 -2.02 -22.27 1.33
C LEU A 129 -3.51 -22.24 0.98
N ALA A 130 -4.36 -22.96 1.73
CA ALA A 130 -5.80 -23.00 1.48
C ALA A 130 -6.41 -21.60 1.70
N GLN A 131 -6.02 -20.93 2.78
CA GLN A 131 -6.41 -19.54 3.06
C GLN A 131 -5.91 -18.58 1.98
N ALA A 132 -4.69 -18.77 1.46
CA ALA A 132 -4.16 -17.95 0.37
C ALA A 132 -4.97 -18.09 -0.93
N GLU A 133 -5.39 -19.31 -1.27
CA GLU A 133 -6.26 -19.59 -2.42
C GLU A 133 -7.65 -18.98 -2.23
N SER A 134 -8.23 -19.12 -1.03
CA SER A 134 -9.55 -18.57 -0.70
C SER A 134 -9.64 -17.04 -0.75
N VAL A 135 -8.52 -16.30 -0.72
CA VAL A 135 -8.53 -14.84 -0.90
C VAL A 135 -9.18 -14.46 -2.24
N LEU A 136 -8.89 -15.20 -3.31
CA LEU A 136 -9.48 -14.93 -4.62
C LEU A 136 -10.98 -15.24 -4.66
N ASP A 137 -11.41 -16.27 -3.94
CA ASP A 137 -12.82 -16.65 -3.85
C ASP A 137 -13.64 -15.57 -3.15
N ILE A 138 -13.11 -15.00 -2.06
CA ILE A 138 -13.72 -13.87 -1.34
C ILE A 138 -13.85 -12.65 -2.25
N ILE A 139 -12.78 -12.30 -2.98
CA ILE A 139 -12.77 -11.15 -3.90
C ILE A 139 -13.81 -11.33 -5.03
N LYS A 140 -14.03 -12.57 -5.48
CA LYS A 140 -14.96 -12.91 -6.56
C LYS A 140 -16.36 -13.28 -6.07
N ALA A 141 -16.60 -13.33 -4.76
CA ALA A 141 -17.85 -13.80 -4.20
C ALA A 141 -19.04 -12.98 -4.72
N LYS A 142 -20.04 -13.66 -5.29
CA LYS A 142 -21.28 -13.05 -5.81
C LYS A 142 -22.50 -13.30 -4.93
N THR A 143 -22.36 -14.11 -3.89
CA THR A 143 -23.44 -14.48 -2.97
C THR A 143 -22.95 -14.45 -1.53
N GLU A 144 -23.86 -14.24 -0.57
CA GLU A 144 -23.54 -14.25 0.86
C GLU A 144 -22.99 -15.59 1.34
N LYS A 145 -23.48 -16.71 0.78
CA LYS A 145 -22.96 -18.05 1.08
C LYS A 145 -21.50 -18.21 0.69
N SER A 146 -21.08 -17.62 -0.43
CA SER A 146 -19.68 -17.63 -0.88
C SER A 146 -18.75 -16.71 -0.08
N LEU A 147 -19.28 -15.91 0.87
CA LEU A 147 -18.49 -15.02 1.73
C LEU A 147 -18.23 -15.64 3.12
N GLN A 148 -18.85 -16.77 3.47
CA GLN A 148 -18.64 -17.42 4.76
C GLN A 148 -17.22 -18.03 4.82
N LEU A 149 -16.38 -17.43 5.66
CA LEU A 149 -14.98 -17.79 5.94
C LEU A 149 -14.86 -19.05 6.80
#